data_AF-A0A2M4BI43-F1
#
_entry.id   AF-A0A2M4BI43-F1
#
_cell.length_a   1.000
_cell.length_b   1.000
_cell.length_c   1.000
_cell.angle_alpha   90.00
_cell.angle_beta   90.00
_cell.angle_gamma   90.00
#
_symmetry.space_group_name_H-M   'P 1'
#
loop_
_entity.id
_entity.type
_entity.pdbx_description
1 polymer ?
#
loop_
_entity_poly.entity_id
_entity_poly.type
_entity_poly.pdbx_seq_one_letter_code
_entity_poly.pdbx_strand_id
1 'polypeptide(L)'
;EMKVFLDELQPSEANIELGLTLVKRDLQRVLSFQSNAAQIFEFGSVKSGLAMRDSDLDFYIHYQHEQREREDQIKMIHVVASRMERTGLFGQIVKITGAKVPLLRAIHQSTGCCCDINFSNARGCYNSKFIRAVMQFDPRILHLAMIIKFWSKCAYVLDEKRQFNSYCLVMMLIFYLQTRKLPVIPSVEDMQQGIPRIEYGPWNLGYPQAITYKTWNENSLRDLLIGFFRYYSEFEFTRNLISPFVGRLCSLEELEKKNIRELAKYYRACEVDGYTPLLTGPWITIQDPFELNLNVARVMITDKRFEQLRLSLQHGYDVCTRHRESSFAQLLEALFTDTKLYTKAKPTNKAKNGAQAGKNGETNGTVGKETPKGPGQTWRFPPLENELFVVKQILLTRDPERKNVITEQRIRQLWSTNVVEFMVDILRKLFMVELDPVEEEPPKDEKKTDEKLSDTLQEAEVEASDLASMHKKRFIMTCERQVFIARKRIKITNEAELKQEIDISKQRWDRNHALRFKTPIELAVADGAVELRLPEDQRKNGPLRLFMDTCFLVHIRKCLKGYFYVMLSKAQRKRIDSTNQQATDTTAN
;
A
#
# COMPACT_ATOMS: atom_id res chain seq x y z
N GLU A 1 6.69 28.40 -5.73
CA GLU A 1 6.16 27.40 -6.69
C GLU A 1 4.78 26.90 -6.29
N MET A 2 4.61 26.13 -5.22
CA MET A 2 3.29 25.57 -4.87
C MET A 2 2.18 26.61 -4.66
N LYS A 3 2.48 27.74 -4.01
CA LYS A 3 1.51 28.83 -3.85
C LYS A 3 1.01 29.34 -5.21
N VAL A 4 1.93 29.64 -6.14
CA VAL A 4 1.61 30.08 -7.50
C VAL A 4 0.76 29.04 -8.24
N PHE A 5 1.14 27.76 -8.14
CA PHE A 5 0.37 26.67 -8.75
C PHE A 5 -1.07 26.57 -8.20
N LEU A 6 -1.25 26.71 -6.89
CA LEU A 6 -2.58 26.70 -6.27
C LEU A 6 -3.40 27.93 -6.66
N ASP A 7 -2.79 29.13 -6.63
CA ASP A 7 -3.46 30.39 -6.98
C ASP A 7 -3.96 30.38 -8.44
N GLU A 8 -3.22 29.71 -9.34
CA GLU A 8 -3.62 29.54 -10.74
C GLU A 8 -4.78 28.55 -10.89
N LEU A 9 -4.71 27.39 -10.22
CA LEU A 9 -5.70 26.32 -10.37
C LEU A 9 -7.01 26.57 -9.63
N GLN A 10 -6.94 27.17 -8.45
CA GLN A 10 -8.09 27.33 -7.56
C GLN A 10 -8.78 28.68 -7.79
N PRO A 11 -10.12 28.73 -7.72
CA PRO A 11 -10.81 30.00 -7.65
C PRO A 11 -10.52 30.66 -6.29
N SER A 12 -10.52 31.99 -6.26
CA SER A 12 -10.40 32.74 -5.00
C SER A 12 -11.56 32.43 -4.07
N GLU A 13 -11.32 32.50 -2.76
CA GLU A 13 -12.36 32.25 -1.75
C GLU A 13 -13.58 33.17 -1.93
N ALA A 14 -13.34 34.44 -2.27
CA ALA A 14 -14.40 35.40 -2.58
C ALA A 14 -15.25 34.99 -3.80
N ASN A 15 -14.63 34.45 -4.86
CA ASN A 15 -15.36 33.97 -6.03
C ASN A 15 -16.19 32.72 -5.72
N ILE A 16 -15.65 31.81 -4.90
CA ILE A 16 -16.38 30.64 -4.41
C ILE A 16 -17.60 31.09 -3.60
N GLU A 17 -17.41 31.99 -2.64
CA GLU A 17 -18.47 32.47 -1.76
C GLU A 17 -19.57 33.20 -2.53
N LEU A 18 -19.19 34.08 -3.47
CA LEU A 18 -20.14 34.78 -4.34
C LEU A 18 -20.94 33.79 -5.20
N GLY A 19 -20.25 32.84 -5.85
CA GLY A 19 -20.90 31.82 -6.68
C GLY A 19 -21.88 30.97 -5.87
N LEU A 20 -21.47 30.49 -4.70
CA LEU A 20 -22.34 29.73 -3.79
C LEU A 20 -23.55 30.55 -3.33
N THR A 21 -23.34 31.82 -2.98
CA THR A 21 -24.41 32.71 -2.48
C THR A 21 -25.46 32.95 -3.56
N LEU A 22 -25.04 33.28 -4.78
CA LEU A 22 -25.94 33.52 -5.90
C LEU A 22 -26.73 32.26 -6.26
N VAL A 23 -26.05 31.13 -6.40
CA VAL A 23 -26.68 29.84 -6.75
C VAL A 23 -27.66 29.41 -5.66
N LYS A 24 -27.29 29.52 -4.37
CA LYS A 24 -28.19 29.17 -3.26
C LYS A 24 -29.43 30.04 -3.23
N ARG A 25 -29.30 31.36 -3.43
CA ARG A 25 -30.44 32.28 -3.48
C ARG A 25 -31.43 31.87 -4.56
N ASP A 26 -30.93 31.54 -5.75
CA ASP A 26 -31.78 31.17 -6.88
C ASP A 26 -32.32 29.73 -6.76
N LEU A 27 -31.57 28.81 -6.15
CA LEU A 27 -32.08 27.51 -5.71
C LEU A 27 -33.21 27.65 -4.69
N GLN A 28 -33.11 28.54 -3.70
CA GLN A 28 -34.18 28.76 -2.72
C GLN A 28 -35.50 29.17 -3.39
N ARG A 29 -35.45 29.99 -4.45
CA ARG A 29 -36.64 30.37 -5.24
C ARG A 29 -37.28 29.17 -5.94
N VAL A 30 -36.43 28.29 -6.51
CA VAL A 30 -36.88 27.06 -7.17
C VAL A 30 -37.43 26.05 -6.15
N LEU A 31 -36.82 25.95 -4.97
CA LEU A 31 -37.12 24.96 -3.93
C LEU A 31 -38.19 25.45 -2.94
N SER A 32 -38.72 26.67 -3.09
CA SER A 32 -39.75 27.20 -2.20
C SER A 32 -41.10 26.52 -2.43
N PHE A 33 -41.47 25.55 -1.59
CA PHE A 33 -42.78 24.92 -1.57
C PHE A 33 -43.60 25.46 -0.39
N GLN A 34 -44.87 25.81 -0.61
CA GLN A 34 -45.75 26.40 0.41
C GLN A 34 -45.92 25.53 1.67
N SER A 35 -45.71 24.22 1.56
CA SER A 35 -45.92 23.23 2.61
C SER A 35 -44.66 22.51 3.08
N ASN A 36 -43.47 22.84 2.56
CA ASN A 36 -42.24 22.09 2.90
C ASN A 36 -40.98 22.96 2.78
N ALA A 37 -40.37 23.28 3.91
CA ALA A 37 -39.13 24.06 3.95
C ALA A 37 -37.93 23.21 3.52
N ALA A 38 -37.12 23.75 2.60
CA ALA A 38 -35.89 23.13 2.11
C ALA A 38 -34.67 23.73 2.82
N GLN A 39 -33.74 22.87 3.24
CA GLN A 39 -32.40 23.25 3.66
C GLN A 39 -31.39 22.86 2.59
N ILE A 40 -30.45 23.76 2.29
CA ILE A 40 -29.45 23.57 1.24
C ILE A 40 -28.09 23.40 1.89
N PHE A 41 -27.51 22.22 1.73
CA PHE A 41 -26.16 21.89 2.17
C PHE A 41 -25.23 21.78 0.98
N GLU A 42 -24.04 22.36 1.05
CA GLU A 42 -23.03 22.19 0.00
C GLU A 42 -22.03 21.10 0.39
N PHE A 43 -21.49 20.44 -0.61
CA PHE A 43 -20.43 19.44 -0.42
C PHE A 43 -19.48 19.44 -1.62
N GLY A 44 -18.71 18.36 -1.77
CA GLY A 44 -17.88 18.11 -2.93
C GLY A 44 -16.55 18.86 -2.92
N SER A 45 -16.05 19.18 -4.12
CA SER A 45 -14.70 19.76 -4.29
C SER A 45 -14.54 21.10 -3.58
N VAL A 46 -15.60 21.91 -3.54
CA VAL A 46 -15.59 23.21 -2.85
C VAL A 46 -15.40 23.03 -1.34
N LYS A 47 -16.25 22.22 -0.69
CA LYS A 47 -16.16 22.04 0.77
C LYS A 47 -14.96 21.22 1.22
N SER A 48 -14.44 20.32 0.38
CA SER A 48 -13.21 19.59 0.65
C SER A 48 -11.94 20.45 0.49
N GLY A 49 -12.03 21.64 -0.13
CA GLY A 49 -10.88 22.50 -0.42
C GLY A 49 -10.07 22.09 -1.64
N LEU A 50 -10.63 21.22 -2.49
CA LEU A 50 -9.97 20.66 -3.68
C LEU A 50 -10.60 21.19 -4.98
N ALA A 51 -11.38 22.26 -4.91
CA ALA A 51 -11.99 22.88 -6.09
C ALA A 51 -10.91 23.48 -7.00
N MET A 52 -11.05 23.20 -8.28
CA MET A 52 -10.41 23.92 -9.39
C MET A 52 -11.46 24.84 -10.04
N ARG A 53 -11.01 25.79 -10.87
CA ARG A 53 -11.90 26.79 -11.51
C ARG A 53 -13.05 26.20 -12.32
N ASP A 54 -12.88 24.99 -12.84
CA ASP A 54 -13.87 24.24 -13.62
C ASP A 54 -14.68 23.23 -12.79
N SER A 55 -14.58 23.26 -11.47
CA SER A 55 -15.28 22.31 -10.60
C SER A 55 -16.77 22.63 -10.48
N ASP A 56 -17.59 21.58 -10.42
CA ASP A 56 -19.03 21.72 -10.17
C ASP A 56 -19.31 22.22 -8.75
N LEU A 57 -20.52 22.75 -8.56
CA LEU A 57 -21.10 23.06 -7.27
C LEU A 57 -22.07 21.95 -6.86
N ASP A 58 -21.71 21.21 -5.82
CA ASP A 58 -22.48 20.07 -5.33
C ASP A 58 -23.40 20.48 -4.16
N PHE A 59 -24.70 20.19 -4.29
CA PHE A 59 -25.73 20.52 -3.29
C PHE A 59 -26.54 19.29 -2.86
N TYR A 60 -26.74 19.16 -1.57
CA TYR A 60 -27.72 18.26 -0.96
C TYR A 60 -28.89 19.09 -0.45
N ILE A 61 -30.10 18.73 -0.89
CA ILE A 61 -31.33 19.38 -0.47
C ILE A 61 -32.05 18.48 0.53
N HIS A 62 -32.18 18.96 1.76
CA HIS A 62 -32.93 18.29 2.81
C HIS A 62 -34.29 18.95 2.98
N TYR A 63 -35.36 18.16 2.86
CA TYR A 63 -36.71 18.59 3.19
C TYR A 63 -37.10 18.03 4.56
N GLN A 64 -37.90 18.80 5.32
CA GLN A 64 -38.38 18.36 6.65
C GLN A 64 -39.13 17.02 6.58
N HIS A 65 -39.93 16.84 5.53
CA HIS A 65 -40.51 15.53 5.20
C HIS A 65 -39.60 14.80 4.21
N GLU A 66 -38.62 14.09 4.77
CA GLU A 66 -37.59 13.37 4.01
C GLU A 66 -38.21 12.24 3.17
N GLN A 67 -37.95 12.28 1.87
CA GLN A 67 -38.40 11.26 0.93
C GLN A 67 -37.39 10.11 0.90
N ARG A 68 -37.67 9.04 1.67
CA ARG A 68 -36.74 7.91 1.83
C ARG A 68 -36.73 6.99 0.62
N GLU A 69 -37.86 6.86 -0.07
CA GLU A 69 -37.98 5.99 -1.23
C GLU A 69 -37.38 6.61 -2.49
N ARG A 70 -36.72 5.78 -3.28
CA ARG A 70 -36.07 6.20 -4.54
C ARG A 70 -37.06 6.83 -5.52
N GLU A 71 -38.29 6.32 -5.56
CA GLU A 71 -39.34 6.84 -6.43
C GLU A 71 -39.70 8.27 -6.10
N ASP A 72 -39.81 8.60 -4.81
CA ASP A 72 -40.16 9.96 -4.37
C ASP A 72 -39.00 10.94 -4.59
N GLN A 73 -37.76 10.47 -4.48
CA GLN A 73 -36.57 11.24 -4.86
C GLN A 73 -36.57 11.56 -6.36
N ILE A 74 -36.91 10.58 -7.20
CA ILE A 74 -37.03 10.78 -8.65
C ILE A 74 -38.17 11.76 -8.96
N LYS A 75 -39.34 11.61 -8.33
CA LYS A 75 -40.45 12.57 -8.45
C LYS A 75 -40.00 13.98 -8.08
N MET A 76 -39.27 14.14 -6.98
CA MET A 76 -38.72 15.43 -6.56
C MET A 76 -37.77 16.02 -7.61
N ILE A 77 -36.87 15.21 -8.18
CA ILE A 77 -36.00 15.62 -9.29
C ILE A 77 -36.82 16.14 -10.47
N HIS A 78 -37.90 15.45 -10.85
CA HIS A 78 -38.79 15.89 -11.93
C HIS A 78 -39.48 17.22 -11.59
N VAL A 79 -40.02 17.36 -10.38
CA VAL A 79 -40.70 18.58 -9.94
C VAL A 79 -39.75 19.77 -9.93
N VAL A 80 -38.56 19.61 -9.34
CA VAL A 80 -37.56 20.68 -9.27
C VAL A 80 -37.05 21.05 -10.66
N ALA A 81 -36.80 20.07 -11.54
CA ALA A 81 -36.41 20.33 -12.94
C ALA A 81 -37.47 21.17 -13.67
N SER A 82 -38.75 20.82 -13.57
CA SER A 82 -39.83 21.60 -14.20
C SER A 82 -39.99 23.00 -13.62
N ARG A 83 -39.65 23.20 -12.34
CA ARG A 83 -39.61 24.55 -11.74
C ARG A 83 -38.41 25.36 -12.25
N MET A 84 -37.24 24.74 -12.36
CA MET A 84 -36.06 25.37 -12.96
C MET A 84 -36.36 25.84 -14.39
N GLU A 85 -36.95 24.98 -15.22
CA GLU A 85 -37.37 25.29 -16.59
C GLU A 85 -38.32 26.51 -16.63
N ARG A 86 -39.32 26.56 -15.74
CA ARG A 86 -40.28 27.68 -15.66
C ARG A 86 -39.64 29.00 -15.23
N THR A 87 -38.70 28.95 -14.29
CA THR A 87 -38.04 30.17 -13.79
C THR A 87 -36.98 30.71 -14.74
N GLY A 88 -36.40 29.86 -15.60
CA GLY A 88 -35.28 30.23 -16.48
C GLY A 88 -33.95 30.53 -15.76
N LEU A 89 -33.88 30.36 -14.43
CA LEU A 89 -32.66 30.63 -13.64
C LEU A 89 -31.57 29.57 -13.85
N PHE A 90 -31.96 28.38 -14.29
CA PHE A 90 -31.07 27.26 -14.58
C PHE A 90 -31.35 26.74 -16.00
N GLY A 91 -30.29 26.42 -16.74
CA GLY A 91 -30.34 25.84 -18.08
C GLY A 91 -29.62 24.49 -18.15
N GLN A 92 -29.64 23.87 -19.34
CA GLN A 92 -29.00 22.58 -19.61
C GLN A 92 -29.31 21.52 -18.53
N ILE A 93 -30.61 21.38 -18.23
CA ILE A 93 -31.09 20.56 -17.11
C ILE A 93 -31.07 19.08 -17.52
N VAL A 94 -30.33 18.27 -16.77
CA VAL A 94 -30.16 16.83 -17.02
C VAL A 94 -30.57 16.05 -15.76
N LYS A 95 -31.56 15.17 -15.92
CA LYS A 95 -32.08 14.30 -14.86
C LYS A 95 -31.31 12.97 -14.88
N ILE A 96 -30.50 12.70 -13.85
CA ILE A 96 -29.69 11.49 -13.76
C ILE A 96 -30.32 10.55 -12.72
N THR A 97 -31.36 9.83 -13.12
CA THR A 97 -32.19 8.99 -12.23
C THR A 97 -31.70 7.53 -12.13
N GLY A 98 -30.95 7.07 -13.13
CA GLY A 98 -30.42 5.70 -13.21
C GLY A 98 -29.20 5.41 -12.32
N ALA A 99 -28.59 6.43 -11.72
CA ALA A 99 -27.44 6.26 -10.83
C ALA A 99 -27.83 5.72 -9.44
N LYS A 100 -26.84 5.22 -8.68
CA LYS A 100 -27.05 4.76 -7.29
C LYS A 100 -27.65 5.87 -6.41
N VAL A 101 -27.20 7.10 -6.61
CA VAL A 101 -27.75 8.31 -5.99
C VAL A 101 -28.35 9.13 -7.14
N PRO A 102 -29.68 9.15 -7.29
CA PRO A 102 -30.33 10.02 -8.27
C PRO A 102 -29.96 11.48 -8.04
N LEU A 103 -29.61 12.20 -9.09
CA LEU A 103 -29.26 13.61 -9.01
C LEU A 103 -29.77 14.41 -10.21
N LEU A 104 -29.92 15.70 -10.00
CA LEU A 104 -30.28 16.70 -11.00
C LEU A 104 -29.05 17.56 -11.30
N ARG A 105 -28.62 17.57 -12.57
CA ARG A 105 -27.55 18.45 -13.04
C ARG A 105 -28.16 19.64 -13.78
N ALA A 106 -27.68 20.84 -13.53
CA ALA A 106 -28.09 22.03 -14.26
C ALA A 106 -26.98 23.09 -14.27
N ILE A 107 -26.99 23.98 -15.26
CA ILE A 107 -26.09 25.14 -15.31
C ILE A 107 -26.85 26.36 -14.78
N HIS A 108 -26.29 27.00 -13.75
CA HIS A 108 -26.85 28.24 -13.23
C HIS A 108 -26.55 29.40 -14.18
N GLN A 109 -27.58 30.05 -14.72
CA GLN A 109 -27.44 30.98 -15.85
C GLN A 109 -26.60 32.21 -15.53
N SER A 110 -26.75 32.78 -14.33
CA SER A 110 -26.06 34.02 -13.97
C SER A 110 -24.56 33.83 -13.66
N THR A 111 -24.17 32.65 -13.16
CA THR A 111 -22.77 32.37 -12.80
C THR A 111 -22.05 31.47 -13.79
N GLY A 112 -22.78 30.78 -14.68
CA GLY A 112 -22.24 29.75 -15.57
C GLY A 112 -21.83 28.46 -14.85
N CYS A 113 -22.05 28.34 -13.54
CA CYS A 113 -21.61 27.18 -12.76
C CYS A 113 -22.48 25.95 -13.04
N CYS A 114 -21.83 24.81 -13.30
CA CYS A 114 -22.49 23.50 -13.28
C CYS A 114 -22.84 23.13 -11.83
N CYS A 115 -24.08 22.71 -11.60
CA CYS A 115 -24.62 22.39 -10.29
C CYS A 115 -25.13 20.94 -10.29
N ASP A 116 -24.60 20.11 -9.38
CA ASP A 116 -25.07 18.75 -9.14
C ASP A 116 -25.89 18.72 -7.84
N ILE A 117 -27.18 18.37 -7.94
CA ILE A 117 -28.15 18.51 -6.85
C ILE A 117 -28.75 17.16 -6.54
N ASN A 118 -28.57 16.68 -5.30
CA ASN A 118 -29.18 15.44 -4.83
C ASN A 118 -30.15 15.69 -3.67
N PHE A 119 -31.17 14.84 -3.55
CA PHE A 119 -32.28 14.98 -2.60
C PHE A 119 -32.33 13.87 -1.56
N SER A 120 -31.36 12.94 -1.62
CA SER A 120 -31.49 11.65 -0.95
C SER A 120 -30.42 11.39 0.09
N ASN A 121 -29.29 12.10 0.04
CA ASN A 121 -28.13 11.63 0.76
C ASN A 121 -27.14 12.72 1.21
N ALA A 122 -27.09 12.92 2.53
CA ALA A 122 -26.13 13.80 3.19
C ALA A 122 -24.68 13.26 3.23
N ARG A 123 -24.41 12.02 2.81
CA ARG A 123 -23.08 11.38 2.86
C ARG A 123 -21.98 12.20 2.20
N GLY A 124 -22.30 12.82 1.05
CA GLY A 124 -21.38 13.73 0.37
C GLY A 124 -20.88 14.85 1.29
N CYS A 125 -21.76 15.37 2.16
CA CYS A 125 -21.42 16.42 3.12
C CYS A 125 -20.42 15.93 4.18
N TYR A 126 -20.65 14.74 4.76
CA TYR A 126 -19.75 14.18 5.77
C TYR A 126 -18.37 13.88 5.19
N ASN A 127 -18.31 13.21 4.04
CA ASN A 127 -17.05 12.86 3.37
C ASN A 127 -16.26 14.11 2.97
N SER A 128 -16.95 15.17 2.51
CA SER A 128 -16.30 16.42 2.12
C SER A 128 -15.71 17.15 3.32
N LYS A 129 -16.41 17.18 4.46
CA LYS A 129 -15.89 17.76 5.71
C LYS A 129 -14.71 16.95 6.24
N PHE A 130 -14.75 15.62 6.15
CA PHE A 130 -13.61 14.76 6.51
C PHE A 130 -12.39 15.06 5.65
N ILE A 131 -12.56 15.09 4.33
CA ILE A 131 -11.46 15.43 3.41
C ILE A 131 -10.91 16.82 3.75
N ARG A 132 -11.76 17.81 4.05
CA ARG A 132 -11.30 19.14 4.45
C ARG A 132 -10.42 19.09 5.69
N ALA A 133 -10.83 18.36 6.74
CA ALA A 133 -10.03 18.18 7.94
C ALA A 133 -8.68 17.52 7.64
N VAL A 134 -8.66 16.52 6.75
CA VAL A 134 -7.44 15.86 6.26
C VAL A 134 -6.53 16.84 5.50
N MET A 135 -7.08 17.68 4.63
CA MET A 135 -6.30 18.68 3.88
C MET A 135 -5.74 19.79 4.78
N GLN A 136 -6.43 20.11 5.88
CA GLN A 136 -5.99 21.11 6.86
C GLN A 136 -4.95 20.56 7.85
N PHE A 137 -4.85 19.25 7.98
CA PHE A 137 -3.98 18.60 8.96
C PHE A 137 -2.49 18.74 8.63
N ASP A 138 -2.08 18.45 7.40
CA ASP A 138 -0.70 18.57 6.94
C ASP A 138 -0.67 19.19 5.52
N PRO A 139 0.06 20.30 5.30
CA PRO A 139 0.04 21.03 4.03
C PRO A 139 0.53 20.19 2.84
N ARG A 140 1.38 19.18 3.07
CA ARG A 140 1.85 18.28 2.01
C ARG A 140 0.69 17.50 1.40
N ILE A 141 -0.34 17.19 2.19
CA ILE A 141 -1.51 16.41 1.74
C ILE A 141 -2.33 17.22 0.72
N LEU A 142 -2.63 18.48 1.04
CA LEU A 142 -3.33 19.39 0.12
C LEU A 142 -2.54 19.56 -1.20
N HIS A 143 -1.23 19.79 -1.09
CA HIS A 143 -0.36 19.94 -2.27
C HIS A 143 -0.37 18.69 -3.15
N LEU A 144 -0.20 17.50 -2.56
CA LEU A 144 -0.27 16.23 -3.30
C LEU A 144 -1.64 16.03 -3.94
N ALA A 145 -2.72 16.29 -3.20
CA ALA A 145 -4.08 16.13 -3.70
C ALA A 145 -4.33 17.01 -4.93
N MET A 146 -3.88 18.27 -4.91
CA MET A 146 -4.02 19.20 -6.04
C MET A 146 -3.15 18.81 -7.22
N ILE A 147 -1.87 18.43 -7.00
CA ILE A 147 -0.97 17.95 -8.06
C ILE A 147 -1.56 16.70 -8.73
N ILE A 148 -1.94 15.69 -7.95
CA ILE A 148 -2.46 14.42 -8.46
C ILE A 148 -3.80 14.63 -9.15
N LYS A 149 -4.68 15.48 -8.62
CA LYS A 149 -5.96 15.79 -9.26
C LYS A 149 -5.76 16.49 -10.61
N PHE A 150 -4.85 17.47 -10.69
CA PHE A 150 -4.55 18.13 -11.96
C PHE A 150 -3.89 17.17 -12.96
N TRP A 151 -2.84 16.46 -12.53
CA TRP A 151 -2.19 15.40 -13.32
C TRP A 151 -3.18 14.39 -13.89
N SER A 152 -4.13 13.93 -13.07
CA SER A 152 -5.10 12.91 -13.50
C SER A 152 -6.04 13.38 -14.61
N LYS A 153 -6.28 14.70 -14.74
CA LYS A 153 -6.99 15.26 -15.89
C LYS A 153 -6.10 15.24 -17.13
N CYS A 154 -4.85 15.72 -17.00
CA CYS A 154 -3.86 15.71 -18.09
C CYS A 154 -3.53 14.29 -18.60
N ALA A 155 -3.57 13.30 -17.71
CA ALA A 155 -3.29 11.90 -18.01
C ALA A 155 -4.54 11.08 -18.37
N TYR A 156 -5.68 11.73 -18.65
CA TYR A 156 -6.92 11.09 -19.10
C TYR A 156 -7.50 10.06 -18.10
N VAL A 157 -7.10 10.13 -16.83
CA VAL A 157 -7.61 9.28 -15.74
C VAL A 157 -8.96 9.79 -15.26
N LEU A 158 -9.07 11.11 -15.04
CA LEU A 158 -10.35 11.78 -14.84
C LEU A 158 -10.91 12.15 -16.19
N ASP A 159 -12.08 11.60 -16.52
CA ASP A 159 -12.78 11.87 -17.76
C ASP A 159 -14.21 12.40 -17.50
N GLU A 160 -14.83 12.92 -18.55
CA GLU A 160 -16.21 13.43 -18.51
C GLU A 160 -17.23 12.35 -18.15
N LYS A 161 -16.88 11.07 -18.37
CA LYS A 161 -17.75 9.91 -18.07
C LYS A 161 -17.74 9.56 -16.58
N ARG A 162 -16.80 10.09 -15.79
CA ARG A 162 -16.71 9.97 -14.32
C ARG A 162 -16.75 8.54 -13.78
N GLN A 163 -16.30 7.57 -14.59
CA GLN A 163 -16.17 6.17 -14.18
C GLN A 163 -14.99 5.92 -13.24
N PHE A 164 -14.11 6.91 -13.11
CA PHE A 164 -13.18 7.06 -12.01
C PHE A 164 -13.15 8.55 -11.67
N ASN A 165 -13.39 8.90 -10.41
CA ASN A 165 -13.63 10.28 -10.01
C ASN A 165 -12.57 10.78 -9.02
N SER A 166 -12.57 12.10 -8.78
CA SER A 166 -11.60 12.73 -7.87
C SER A 166 -11.68 12.17 -6.44
N TYR A 167 -12.85 11.71 -6.00
CA TYR A 167 -12.99 11.07 -4.70
C TYR A 167 -12.18 9.78 -4.60
N CYS A 168 -12.19 8.95 -5.65
CA CYS A 168 -11.35 7.73 -5.71
C CYS A 168 -9.86 8.05 -5.57
N LEU A 169 -9.37 9.08 -6.29
CA LEU A 169 -7.98 9.53 -6.20
C LEU A 169 -7.62 10.02 -4.81
N VAL A 170 -8.51 10.78 -4.15
CA VAL A 170 -8.29 11.25 -2.79
C VAL A 170 -8.22 10.09 -1.81
N MET A 171 -9.10 9.09 -1.93
CA MET A 171 -9.04 7.88 -1.10
C MET A 171 -7.73 7.11 -1.31
N MET A 172 -7.27 6.99 -2.56
CA MET A 172 -5.96 6.40 -2.88
C MET A 172 -4.82 7.18 -2.23
N LEU A 173 -4.81 8.52 -2.35
CA LEU A 173 -3.79 9.35 -1.73
C LEU A 173 -3.78 9.20 -0.21
N ILE A 174 -4.94 9.26 0.45
CA ILE A 174 -5.04 9.09 1.90
C ILE A 174 -4.51 7.72 2.32
N PHE A 175 -4.93 6.65 1.64
CA PHE A 175 -4.44 5.30 1.92
C PHE A 175 -2.92 5.18 1.72
N TYR A 176 -2.39 5.72 0.63
CA TYR A 176 -0.95 5.79 0.38
C TYR A 176 -0.21 6.46 1.55
N LEU A 177 -0.70 7.61 2.02
CA LEU A 177 -0.08 8.36 3.11
C LEU A 177 -0.16 7.65 4.47
N GLN A 178 -1.21 6.86 4.70
CA GLN A 178 -1.37 6.00 5.89
C GLN A 178 -0.42 4.80 5.86
N THR A 179 -0.17 4.21 4.67
CA THR A 179 0.69 3.02 4.52
C THR A 179 2.18 3.31 4.47
N ARG A 180 2.60 4.57 4.63
CA ARG A 180 4.03 4.91 4.72
C ARG A 180 4.67 4.21 5.93
N LYS A 181 5.96 3.90 5.84
CA LYS A 181 6.75 3.31 6.95
C LYS A 181 6.59 4.12 8.25
N LEU A 182 6.59 5.44 8.12
CA LEU A 182 6.10 6.37 9.12
C LEU A 182 4.86 7.04 8.51
N PRO A 183 3.65 6.74 9.01
CA PRO A 183 2.42 7.31 8.47
C PRO A 183 2.42 8.83 8.52
N VAL A 184 1.98 9.46 7.43
CA VAL A 184 1.78 10.91 7.40
C VAL A 184 0.51 11.26 8.17
N ILE A 185 -0.53 10.45 8.04
CA ILE A 185 -1.84 10.62 8.68
C ILE A 185 -2.31 9.27 9.26
N PRO A 186 -3.07 9.23 10.37
CA PRO A 186 -3.54 7.96 10.94
C PRO A 186 -4.68 7.36 10.12
N SER A 187 -5.03 6.10 10.43
CA SER A 187 -6.22 5.43 9.86
C SER A 187 -7.51 6.10 10.35
N VAL A 188 -8.63 5.98 9.62
CA VAL A 188 -9.92 6.51 10.13
C VAL A 188 -10.38 5.71 11.35
N GLU A 189 -10.06 4.41 11.43
CA GLU A 189 -10.31 3.61 12.64
C GLU A 189 -9.60 4.21 13.86
N ASP A 190 -8.31 4.55 13.74
CA ASP A 190 -7.54 5.19 14.82
C ASP A 190 -8.12 6.57 15.19
N MET A 191 -8.54 7.36 14.19
CA MET A 191 -9.20 8.66 14.42
C MET A 191 -10.53 8.53 15.17
N GLN A 192 -11.18 7.37 15.10
CA GLN A 192 -12.44 7.10 15.76
C GLN A 192 -12.28 6.61 17.21
N GLN A 193 -11.06 6.31 17.65
CA GLN A 193 -10.81 5.87 19.01
C GLN A 193 -10.96 7.06 19.98
N GLY A 194 -11.78 6.88 21.02
CA GLY A 194 -11.91 7.86 22.10
C GLY A 194 -12.76 9.09 21.77
N ILE A 195 -13.48 9.12 20.66
CA ILE A 195 -14.42 10.20 20.31
C ILE A 195 -15.89 9.72 20.33
N PRO A 196 -16.86 10.64 20.55
CA PRO A 196 -18.27 10.32 20.42
C PRO A 196 -18.60 9.77 19.03
N ARG A 197 -19.38 8.68 19.00
CA ARG A 197 -19.84 8.04 17.77
C ARG A 197 -20.91 8.91 17.12
N ILE A 198 -20.82 9.13 15.81
CA ILE A 198 -21.90 9.70 15.00
C ILE A 198 -22.50 8.56 14.21
N GLU A 199 -23.71 8.14 14.55
CA GLU A 199 -24.31 6.95 13.96
C GLU A 199 -24.98 7.25 12.62
N TYR A 200 -24.71 6.38 11.66
CA TYR A 200 -25.43 6.32 10.38
C TYR A 200 -25.62 4.85 10.01
N GLY A 201 -26.76 4.28 10.37
CA GLY A 201 -26.95 2.83 10.38
C GLY A 201 -25.87 2.15 11.25
N PRO A 202 -25.13 1.16 10.73
CA PRO A 202 -24.07 0.48 11.48
C PRO A 202 -22.73 1.22 11.41
N TRP A 203 -22.67 2.34 10.69
CA TRP A 203 -21.44 3.08 10.42
C TRP A 203 -21.22 4.17 11.47
N ASN A 204 -19.95 4.46 11.74
CA ASN A 204 -19.53 5.61 12.52
C ASN A 204 -19.03 6.69 11.56
N LEU A 205 -19.69 7.85 11.53
CA LEU A 205 -19.26 9.02 10.76
C LEU A 205 -18.37 9.96 11.60
N GLY A 206 -18.12 9.62 12.86
CA GLY A 206 -17.30 10.43 13.77
C GLY A 206 -15.83 10.48 13.33
N TYR A 207 -15.24 11.65 13.46
CA TYR A 207 -13.79 11.91 13.37
C TYR A 207 -13.51 13.24 14.10
N PRO A 208 -12.29 13.49 14.56
CA PRO A 208 -11.97 14.75 15.23
C PRO A 208 -12.01 15.91 14.21
N GLN A 209 -12.70 17.00 14.56
CA GLN A 209 -12.81 18.17 13.68
C GLN A 209 -11.44 18.80 13.38
N ALA A 210 -10.50 18.70 14.32
CA ALA A 210 -9.09 18.99 14.13
C ALA A 210 -8.28 17.73 14.44
N ILE A 211 -7.57 17.20 13.45
CA ILE A 211 -6.78 15.96 13.60
C ILE A 211 -5.53 16.27 14.42
N THR A 212 -5.46 15.76 15.65
CA THR A 212 -4.33 15.94 16.57
C THR A 212 -3.39 14.74 16.51
N TYR A 213 -2.78 14.50 15.35
CA TYR A 213 -1.79 13.45 15.16
C TYR A 213 -0.39 14.04 14.98
N LYS A 214 0.60 13.51 15.71
CA LYS A 214 2.00 13.87 15.45
C LYS A 214 2.60 12.91 14.43
N THR A 215 2.75 13.37 13.19
CA THR A 215 3.51 12.62 12.19
C THR A 215 5.01 12.69 12.46
N TRP A 216 5.69 11.56 12.26
CA TRP A 216 7.15 11.46 12.27
C TRP A 216 7.71 11.33 10.85
N ASN A 217 6.84 11.47 9.84
CA ASN A 217 7.25 11.41 8.45
C ASN A 217 7.88 12.73 8.02
N GLU A 218 9.17 12.67 7.68
CA GLU A 218 9.96 13.81 7.22
C GLU A 218 10.17 13.81 5.69
N ASN A 219 9.48 12.94 4.95
CA ASN A 219 9.60 12.92 3.50
C ASN A 219 9.11 14.25 2.90
N SER A 220 9.87 14.76 1.93
CA SER A 220 9.50 16.00 1.25
C SER A 220 8.26 15.80 0.38
N LEU A 221 7.64 16.90 -0.05
CA LEU A 221 6.53 16.86 -1.01
C LEU A 221 6.90 16.08 -2.28
N ARG A 222 8.13 16.28 -2.78
CA ARG A 222 8.68 15.56 -3.93
C ARG A 222 8.76 14.06 -3.65
N ASP A 223 9.37 13.66 -2.53
CA ASP A 223 9.53 12.25 -2.20
C ASP A 223 8.18 11.54 -2.08
N LEU A 224 7.20 12.20 -1.46
CA LEU A 224 5.85 11.67 -1.33
C LEU A 224 5.15 11.54 -2.69
N LEU A 225 5.33 12.50 -3.59
CA LEU A 225 4.76 12.48 -4.94
C LEU A 225 5.36 11.34 -5.79
N ILE A 226 6.69 11.24 -5.85
CA ILE A 226 7.38 10.17 -6.57
C ILE A 226 6.97 8.81 -5.97
N GLY A 227 6.93 8.72 -4.64
CA GLY A 227 6.51 7.52 -3.95
C GLY A 227 5.05 7.14 -4.21
N PHE A 228 4.14 8.10 -4.44
CA PHE A 228 2.74 7.82 -4.79
C PHE A 228 2.64 7.07 -6.11
N PHE A 229 3.32 7.57 -7.14
CA PHE A 229 3.34 6.92 -8.45
C PHE A 229 4.00 5.55 -8.37
N ARG A 230 5.15 5.44 -7.69
CA ARG A 230 5.83 4.17 -7.48
C ARG A 230 4.93 3.14 -6.79
N TYR A 231 4.30 3.55 -5.69
CA TYR A 231 3.47 2.66 -4.89
C TYR A 231 2.33 2.08 -5.71
N TYR A 232 1.65 2.93 -6.49
CA TYR A 232 0.51 2.50 -7.27
C TYR A 232 0.85 1.89 -8.64
N SER A 233 2.06 2.11 -9.17
CA SER A 233 2.56 1.36 -10.33
C SER A 233 2.88 -0.10 -9.96
N GLU A 234 3.38 -0.31 -8.73
CA GLU A 234 3.69 -1.64 -8.19
C GLU A 234 2.49 -2.31 -7.48
N PHE A 235 1.39 -1.59 -7.24
CA PHE A 235 0.24 -2.09 -6.46
C PHE A 235 -0.57 -3.17 -7.20
N GLU A 236 -0.78 -4.31 -6.55
CA GLU A 236 -1.64 -5.38 -7.05
C GLU A 236 -3.14 -5.09 -6.77
N PHE A 237 -3.77 -4.26 -7.60
CA PHE A 237 -5.16 -3.81 -7.43
C PHE A 237 -6.21 -4.91 -7.35
N THR A 238 -5.97 -6.05 -8.01
CA THR A 238 -6.90 -7.20 -8.04
C THR A 238 -6.76 -8.09 -6.81
N ARG A 239 -5.70 -7.94 -6.01
CA ARG A 239 -5.46 -8.71 -4.78
C ARG A 239 -5.62 -7.91 -3.52
N ASN A 240 -5.40 -6.60 -3.57
CA ASN A 240 -5.31 -5.77 -2.38
C ASN A 240 -6.47 -4.77 -2.26
N LEU A 241 -6.91 -4.58 -1.02
CA LEU A 241 -7.92 -3.60 -0.64
C LEU A 241 -7.26 -2.22 -0.41
N ILE A 242 -7.84 -1.18 -0.99
CA ILE A 242 -7.51 0.21 -0.64
C ILE A 242 -8.55 0.67 0.37
N SER A 243 -8.19 0.72 1.65
CA SER A 243 -9.12 1.12 2.73
C SER A 243 -8.50 2.22 3.59
N PRO A 244 -8.92 3.48 3.42
CA PRO A 244 -8.54 4.56 4.32
C PRO A 244 -9.02 4.35 5.77
N PHE A 245 -10.06 3.53 5.95
CA PHE A 245 -10.54 3.15 7.27
C PHE A 245 -9.52 2.28 8.01
N VAL A 246 -9.01 1.24 7.34
CA VAL A 246 -8.03 0.32 7.92
C VAL A 246 -6.62 0.91 7.96
N GLY A 247 -6.24 1.72 6.97
CA GLY A 247 -4.97 2.46 6.94
C GLY A 247 -3.70 1.60 6.85
N ARG A 248 -3.82 0.32 6.51
CA ARG A 248 -2.70 -0.60 6.24
C ARG A 248 -3.02 -1.50 5.05
N LEU A 249 -1.99 -2.10 4.45
CA LEU A 249 -2.17 -3.06 3.37
C LEU A 249 -2.92 -4.30 3.89
N CYS A 250 -4.00 -4.67 3.20
CA CYS A 250 -4.78 -5.87 3.42
C CYS A 250 -5.14 -6.48 2.06
N SER A 251 -5.18 -7.80 1.98
CA SER A 251 -5.65 -8.50 0.79
C SER A 251 -7.19 -8.60 0.77
N LEU A 252 -7.75 -8.79 -0.43
CA LEU A 252 -9.16 -9.12 -0.62
C LEU A 252 -9.47 -10.52 -0.07
N GLU A 253 -8.49 -11.41 -0.02
CA GLU A 253 -8.63 -12.72 0.62
C GLU A 253 -8.79 -12.58 2.15
N GLU A 254 -8.02 -11.69 2.80
CA GLU A 254 -8.21 -11.38 4.22
C GLU A 254 -9.58 -10.77 4.49
N LEU A 255 -10.07 -9.91 3.58
CA LEU A 255 -11.41 -9.33 3.67
C LEU A 255 -12.50 -10.41 3.58
N GLU A 256 -12.40 -11.31 2.61
CA GLU A 256 -13.34 -12.41 2.38
C GLU A 256 -13.37 -13.38 3.56
N LYS A 257 -12.19 -13.73 4.10
CA LYS A 257 -12.03 -14.59 5.28
C LYS A 257 -12.34 -13.87 6.60
N LYS A 258 -12.69 -12.58 6.56
CA LYS A 258 -13.02 -11.75 7.73
C LYS A 258 -11.88 -11.63 8.75
N ASN A 259 -10.64 -11.64 8.27
CA ASN A 259 -9.43 -11.61 9.09
C ASN A 259 -8.89 -10.19 9.35
N ILE A 260 -9.55 -9.15 8.85
CA ILE A 260 -9.14 -7.75 9.07
C ILE A 260 -9.76 -7.25 10.38
N ARG A 261 -8.97 -7.24 11.46
CA ARG A 261 -9.43 -6.89 12.83
C ARG A 261 -10.18 -5.56 12.91
N GLU A 262 -9.69 -4.54 12.22
CA GLU A 262 -10.27 -3.19 12.18
C GLU A 262 -11.73 -3.22 11.66
N LEU A 263 -12.05 -4.17 10.79
CA LEU A 263 -13.37 -4.36 10.19
C LEU A 263 -14.30 -5.26 11.02
N ALA A 264 -13.96 -5.64 12.26
CA ALA A 264 -14.78 -6.53 13.10
C ALA A 264 -16.24 -6.04 13.26
N LYS A 265 -16.44 -4.72 13.47
CA LYS A 265 -17.79 -4.13 13.58
C LYS A 265 -18.55 -4.17 12.25
N TYR A 266 -17.84 -3.99 11.13
CA TYR A 266 -18.41 -4.12 9.79
C TYR A 266 -18.87 -5.57 9.53
N TYR A 267 -18.06 -6.57 9.87
CA TYR A 267 -18.43 -7.97 9.68
C TYR A 267 -19.70 -8.32 10.48
N ARG A 268 -19.78 -7.87 11.74
CA ARG A 268 -20.97 -8.03 12.57
C ARG A 268 -22.21 -7.42 11.94
N ALA A 269 -22.10 -6.20 11.41
CA ALA A 269 -23.21 -5.52 10.74
C ALA A 269 -23.71 -6.29 9.52
N CYS A 270 -22.81 -6.92 8.76
CA CYS A 270 -23.20 -7.73 7.61
C CYS A 270 -23.84 -9.08 8.01
N GLU A 271 -23.30 -9.74 9.03
CA GLU A 271 -23.74 -11.10 9.43
C GLU A 271 -24.99 -11.09 10.30
N VAL A 272 -25.05 -10.18 11.27
CA VAL A 272 -26.09 -10.14 12.31
C VAL A 272 -27.21 -9.20 11.91
N ASP A 273 -26.85 -8.00 11.43
CA ASP A 273 -27.81 -6.93 11.18
C ASP A 273 -28.31 -6.92 9.72
N GLY A 274 -27.86 -7.87 8.89
CA GLY A 274 -28.35 -8.09 7.53
C GLY A 274 -27.90 -7.05 6.50
N TYR A 275 -26.87 -6.24 6.78
CA TYR A 275 -26.39 -5.23 5.84
C TYR A 275 -25.62 -5.86 4.66
N THR A 276 -25.85 -5.33 3.46
CA THR A 276 -25.15 -5.79 2.25
C THR A 276 -23.63 -5.67 2.43
N PRO A 277 -22.86 -6.75 2.19
CA PRO A 277 -21.41 -6.71 2.21
C PRO A 277 -20.82 -5.79 1.14
N LEU A 278 -19.57 -5.37 1.36
CA LEU A 278 -18.73 -4.67 0.39
C LEU A 278 -18.60 -5.52 -0.88
N LEU A 279 -19.23 -5.06 -1.96
CA LEU A 279 -19.08 -5.67 -3.27
C LEU A 279 -17.75 -5.22 -3.90
N THR A 280 -16.80 -6.15 -4.02
CA THR A 280 -15.50 -5.91 -4.66
C THR A 280 -15.68 -5.66 -6.16
N GLY A 281 -14.81 -4.82 -6.73
CA GLY A 281 -14.77 -4.59 -8.17
C GLY A 281 -13.82 -5.56 -8.87
N PRO A 282 -14.02 -5.87 -10.18
CA PRO A 282 -13.13 -6.76 -10.92
C PRO A 282 -11.71 -6.20 -11.11
N TRP A 283 -11.56 -4.87 -11.05
CA TRP A 283 -10.30 -4.18 -11.37
C TRP A 283 -9.65 -3.54 -10.16
N ILE A 284 -10.46 -2.87 -9.34
CA ILE A 284 -10.01 -2.08 -8.20
C ILE A 284 -11.10 -2.05 -7.13
N THR A 285 -10.69 -2.18 -5.87
CA THR A 285 -11.58 -2.06 -4.71
C THR A 285 -11.06 -0.97 -3.78
N ILE A 286 -11.78 0.16 -3.73
CA ILE A 286 -11.51 1.27 -2.82
C ILE A 286 -12.69 1.36 -1.86
N GLN A 287 -12.48 1.02 -0.60
CA GLN A 287 -13.50 1.10 0.44
C GLN A 287 -13.70 2.56 0.87
N ASP A 288 -14.95 2.98 1.02
CA ASP A 288 -15.26 4.28 1.63
C ASP A 288 -14.81 4.30 3.10
N PRO A 289 -14.25 5.42 3.61
CA PRO A 289 -13.74 5.51 4.98
C PRO A 289 -14.81 5.38 6.08
N PHE A 290 -16.08 5.62 5.77
CA PHE A 290 -17.15 5.58 6.76
C PHE A 290 -18.15 4.47 6.45
N GLU A 291 -18.63 4.40 5.21
CA GLU A 291 -19.56 3.35 4.80
C GLU A 291 -18.82 2.16 4.27
N LEU A 292 -18.43 1.29 5.19
CA LEU A 292 -17.48 0.22 4.94
C LEU A 292 -18.01 -0.84 3.95
N ASN A 293 -19.30 -0.82 3.60
CA ASN A 293 -19.86 -1.64 2.52
C ASN A 293 -19.89 -0.97 1.13
N LEU A 294 -19.36 0.25 1.00
CA LEU A 294 -19.27 0.93 -0.28
C LEU A 294 -17.87 0.79 -0.90
N ASN A 295 -17.82 0.21 -2.11
CA ASN A 295 -16.69 0.37 -3.01
C ASN A 295 -16.90 1.64 -3.87
N VAL A 296 -16.10 2.67 -3.64
CA VAL A 296 -16.22 3.97 -4.34
C VAL A 296 -15.78 3.87 -5.80
N ALA A 297 -14.96 2.86 -6.12
CA ALA A 297 -14.47 2.59 -7.47
C ALA A 297 -15.37 1.66 -8.29
N ARG A 298 -16.56 1.28 -7.76
CA ARG A 298 -17.51 0.39 -8.46
C ARG A 298 -17.99 0.93 -9.82
N VAL A 299 -17.85 2.25 -10.03
CA VAL A 299 -18.15 2.91 -11.31
C VAL A 299 -17.15 2.60 -12.42
N MET A 300 -16.00 2.00 -12.09
CA MET A 300 -15.00 1.54 -13.06
C MET A 300 -15.44 0.19 -13.65
N ILE A 301 -16.24 0.25 -14.70
CA ILE A 301 -16.84 -0.94 -15.34
C ILE A 301 -15.95 -1.48 -16.46
N THR A 302 -15.17 -0.61 -17.12
CA THR A 302 -14.45 -0.97 -18.36
C THR A 302 -12.95 -1.19 -18.13
N ASP A 303 -12.45 -2.29 -18.69
CA ASP A 303 -11.02 -2.65 -18.72
C ASP A 303 -10.15 -1.51 -19.28
N LYS A 304 -10.59 -0.88 -20.38
CA LYS A 304 -9.90 0.27 -21.01
C LYS A 304 -9.57 1.40 -20.02
N ARG A 305 -10.46 1.69 -19.07
CA ARG A 305 -10.26 2.78 -18.10
C ARG A 305 -9.33 2.37 -16.98
N PHE A 306 -9.40 1.12 -16.55
CA PHE A 306 -8.43 0.56 -15.62
C PHE A 306 -7.02 0.53 -16.22
N GLU A 307 -6.89 0.11 -17.48
CA GLU A 307 -5.63 0.13 -18.22
C GLU A 307 -5.10 1.56 -18.42
N GLN A 308 -5.97 2.55 -18.68
CA GLN A 308 -5.57 3.95 -18.67
C GLN A 308 -4.98 4.36 -17.31
N LEU A 309 -5.62 3.99 -16.20
CA LEU A 309 -5.12 4.29 -14.85
C LEU A 309 -3.74 3.64 -14.62
N ARG A 310 -3.59 2.35 -14.91
CA ARG A 310 -2.30 1.62 -14.76
C ARG A 310 -1.19 2.25 -15.61
N LEU A 311 -1.47 2.49 -16.90
CA LEU A 311 -0.51 3.12 -17.81
C LEU A 311 -0.09 4.49 -17.31
N SER A 312 -1.04 5.30 -16.85
CA SER A 312 -0.78 6.65 -16.36
C SER A 312 0.07 6.62 -15.09
N LEU A 313 -0.24 5.74 -14.13
CA LEU A 313 0.52 5.62 -12.88
C LEU A 313 1.97 5.19 -13.14
N GLN A 314 2.18 4.18 -13.99
CA GLN A 314 3.52 3.74 -14.38
C GLN A 314 4.28 4.85 -15.10
N HIS A 315 3.66 5.48 -16.10
CA HIS A 315 4.31 6.55 -16.86
C HIS A 315 4.61 7.77 -15.98
N GLY A 316 3.72 8.11 -15.04
CA GLY A 316 3.95 9.15 -14.04
C GLY A 316 5.16 8.86 -13.17
N TYR A 317 5.37 7.59 -12.78
CA TYR A 317 6.58 7.17 -12.07
C TYR A 317 7.84 7.30 -12.93
N ASP A 318 7.77 6.93 -14.22
CA ASP A 318 8.90 7.05 -15.15
C ASP A 318 9.28 8.52 -15.39
N VAL A 319 8.30 9.41 -15.56
CA VAL A 319 8.51 10.87 -15.66
C VAL A 319 9.17 11.40 -14.38
N CYS A 320 8.61 11.07 -13.21
CA CYS A 320 9.15 11.47 -11.92
C CYS A 320 10.60 11.02 -11.72
N THR A 321 10.95 9.82 -12.20
CA THR A 321 12.30 9.27 -12.09
C THR A 321 13.28 9.99 -13.02
N ARG A 322 12.90 10.27 -14.28
CA ARG A 322 13.71 11.06 -15.21
C ARG A 322 13.99 12.48 -14.71
N HIS A 323 13.01 13.08 -14.04
CA HIS A 323 13.08 14.45 -13.55
C HIS A 323 13.45 14.56 -12.07
N ARG A 324 13.99 13.48 -11.46
CA ARG A 324 14.22 13.41 -10.01
C ARG A 324 15.11 14.54 -9.49
N GLU A 325 16.20 14.82 -10.20
CA GLU A 325 17.21 15.85 -9.86
C GLU A 325 16.88 17.23 -10.43
N SER A 326 15.83 17.36 -11.24
CA SER A 326 15.41 18.65 -11.81
C SER A 326 14.65 19.51 -10.79
N SER A 327 14.49 20.80 -11.06
CA SER A 327 13.66 21.69 -10.23
C SER A 327 12.23 21.15 -10.08
N PHE A 328 11.53 21.52 -9.01
CA PHE A 328 10.21 20.94 -8.76
C PHE A 328 9.19 21.43 -9.78
N ALA A 329 9.29 22.69 -10.20
CA ALA A 329 8.54 23.23 -11.33
C ALA A 329 8.73 22.41 -12.62
N GLN A 330 9.96 22.08 -13.01
CA GLN A 330 10.23 21.26 -14.20
C GLN A 330 9.65 19.84 -14.09
N LEU A 331 9.74 19.23 -12.90
CA LEU A 331 9.11 17.93 -12.65
C LEU A 331 7.60 18.01 -12.84
N LEU A 332 6.95 19.04 -12.29
CA LEU A 332 5.50 19.22 -12.41
C LEU A 332 5.07 19.50 -13.85
N GLU A 333 5.80 20.36 -14.56
CA GLU A 333 5.55 20.63 -15.98
C GLU A 333 5.64 19.34 -16.80
N ALA A 334 6.71 18.56 -16.64
CA ALA A 334 6.85 17.27 -17.30
C ALA A 334 5.72 16.30 -16.92
N LEU A 335 5.34 16.23 -15.63
CA LEU A 335 4.26 15.38 -15.16
C LEU A 335 2.90 15.73 -15.80
N PHE A 336 2.64 17.00 -16.09
CA PHE A 336 1.38 17.46 -16.68
C PHE A 336 1.36 17.43 -18.20
N THR A 337 2.52 17.39 -18.87
CA THR A 337 2.63 17.49 -20.33
C THR A 337 3.07 16.20 -21.00
N ASP A 338 3.98 15.44 -20.38
CA ASP A 338 4.42 14.12 -20.84
C ASP A 338 3.45 13.05 -20.34
N THR A 339 2.26 12.99 -20.95
CA THR A 339 1.22 12.00 -20.61
C THR A 339 0.96 11.03 -21.76
N LYS A 340 0.43 9.85 -21.44
CA LYS A 340 0.12 8.80 -22.42
C LYS A 340 -1.36 8.43 -22.40
N LEU A 341 -1.96 8.35 -23.58
CA LEU A 341 -3.30 7.83 -23.77
C LEU A 341 -3.23 6.34 -24.13
N TYR A 342 -4.00 5.53 -23.41
CA TYR A 342 -4.12 4.10 -23.67
C TYR A 342 -4.85 3.87 -25.01
N THR A 343 -4.13 3.26 -25.94
CA THR A 343 -4.66 2.75 -27.20
C THR A 343 -4.59 1.24 -27.19
N LYS A 344 -5.73 0.56 -27.34
CA LYS A 344 -5.77 -0.89 -27.48
C LYS A 344 -4.99 -1.29 -28.74
N ALA A 345 -4.02 -2.19 -28.62
CA ALA A 345 -3.27 -2.67 -29.77
C ALA A 345 -4.24 -3.26 -30.80
N LYS A 346 -4.13 -2.86 -32.07
CA LYS A 346 -4.85 -3.53 -33.16
C LYS A 346 -4.38 -4.98 -33.18
N PRO A 347 -5.28 -5.98 -33.28
CA PRO A 347 -4.86 -7.35 -33.49
C PRO A 347 -4.03 -7.39 -34.78
N THR A 348 -2.74 -7.67 -34.67
CA THR A 348 -1.91 -7.98 -35.81
C THR A 348 -2.47 -9.27 -36.39
N ASN A 349 -3.07 -9.19 -37.58
CA ASN A 349 -3.36 -10.35 -38.42
C ASN A 349 -2.04 -11.08 -38.66
N LYS A 350 -1.73 -12.07 -37.80
CA LYS A 350 -0.73 -13.08 -38.16
C LYS A 350 -1.36 -13.92 -39.26
N ALA A 351 -0.67 -13.90 -40.39
CA ALA A 351 -1.02 -14.61 -41.60
C ALA A 351 -1.38 -16.08 -41.30
N LYS A 352 -2.47 -16.51 -41.92
CA LYS A 352 -2.81 -17.91 -42.13
C LYS A 352 -1.61 -18.60 -42.77
N ASN A 353 -1.06 -19.61 -42.11
CA ASN A 353 -0.47 -20.76 -42.79
C ASN A 353 -1.22 -21.99 -42.29
N GLY A 354 -1.87 -22.66 -43.24
CA GLY A 354 -2.70 -23.83 -42.99
C GLY A 354 -1.88 -25.09 -42.81
N ALA A 355 -2.43 -26.02 -42.04
CA ALA A 355 -2.25 -27.44 -42.24
C ALA A 355 -3.46 -28.19 -41.68
N GLN A 356 -4.18 -28.78 -42.64
CA GLN A 356 -5.21 -29.81 -42.64
C GLN A 356 -5.67 -30.47 -41.34
N ALA A 357 -7.00 -30.58 -41.25
CA ALA A 357 -7.72 -31.56 -40.46
C ALA A 357 -7.59 -32.95 -41.08
N GLY A 358 -7.32 -33.95 -40.24
CA GLY A 358 -7.51 -35.37 -40.52
C GLY A 358 -8.15 -36.04 -39.31
N LYS A 359 -9.34 -36.61 -39.50
CA LYS A 359 -10.03 -37.50 -38.54
C LYS A 359 -9.49 -38.92 -38.70
N ASN A 360 -9.22 -39.63 -37.59
CA ASN A 360 -9.85 -40.92 -37.22
C ASN A 360 -9.10 -41.62 -36.06
N GLY A 361 -9.87 -42.20 -35.13
CA GLY A 361 -9.71 -43.59 -34.70
C GLY A 361 -8.83 -43.94 -33.48
N GLU A 362 -9.52 -44.25 -32.36
CA GLU A 362 -9.31 -45.41 -31.46
C GLU A 362 -8.14 -45.51 -30.44
N THR A 363 -8.60 -45.49 -29.17
CA THR A 363 -8.31 -46.35 -27.99
C THR A 363 -6.91 -46.65 -27.42
N ASN A 364 -6.89 -46.47 -26.09
CA ASN A 364 -6.12 -47.13 -25.02
C ASN A 364 -4.62 -46.83 -24.83
N GLY A 365 -4.29 -46.38 -23.61
CA GLY A 365 -2.93 -46.36 -23.10
C GLY A 365 -2.74 -45.41 -21.92
N THR A 366 -3.22 -45.82 -20.74
CA THR A 366 -2.89 -45.18 -19.46
C THR A 366 -1.38 -45.29 -19.22
N VAL A 367 -0.64 -44.19 -19.36
CA VAL A 367 0.71 -44.05 -18.82
C VAL A 367 0.80 -42.67 -18.18
N GLY A 368 1.00 -42.66 -16.87
CA GLY A 368 1.11 -41.44 -16.08
C GLY A 368 2.25 -40.58 -16.59
N LYS A 369 1.92 -39.38 -17.10
CA LYS A 369 2.89 -38.32 -17.29
C LYS A 369 3.07 -37.62 -15.94
N GLU A 370 4.23 -37.87 -15.35
CA GLU A 370 4.83 -36.95 -14.39
C GLU A 370 4.76 -35.53 -14.96
N THR A 371 4.10 -34.66 -14.22
CA THR A 371 4.13 -33.23 -14.49
C THR A 371 5.52 -32.72 -14.11
N PRO A 372 6.16 -31.87 -14.92
CA PRO A 372 7.43 -31.27 -14.52
C PRO A 372 7.16 -30.43 -13.26
N LYS A 373 7.82 -30.81 -12.16
CA LYS A 373 7.74 -30.10 -10.89
C LYS A 373 8.28 -28.68 -11.09
N GLY A 374 7.49 -27.69 -10.68
CA GLY A 374 7.91 -26.30 -10.63
C GLY A 374 8.95 -26.08 -9.52
N PRO A 375 9.69 -24.94 -9.55
CA PRO A 375 10.82 -24.71 -8.66
C PRO A 375 10.40 -24.72 -7.19
N GLY A 376 11.21 -25.36 -6.34
CA GLY A 376 11.03 -25.43 -4.89
C GLY A 376 10.81 -24.06 -4.23
N GLN A 377 10.16 -24.06 -3.06
CA GLN A 377 9.82 -22.83 -2.36
C GLN A 377 11.06 -22.16 -1.78
N THR A 378 11.33 -20.94 -2.24
CA THR A 378 12.50 -20.12 -1.82
C THR A 378 12.04 -18.78 -1.27
N TRP A 379 12.51 -18.41 -0.08
CA TRP A 379 12.37 -17.05 0.45
C TRP A 379 13.68 -16.30 0.36
N ARG A 380 13.66 -15.18 -0.35
CA ARG A 380 14.83 -14.32 -0.56
C ARG A 380 14.78 -13.11 0.36
N PHE A 381 15.87 -12.87 1.07
CA PHE A 381 16.05 -11.78 2.03
C PHE A 381 17.14 -10.84 1.51
N PRO A 382 16.81 -9.83 0.69
CA PRO A 382 17.79 -8.81 0.31
C PRO A 382 18.16 -7.89 1.49
N PRO A 383 19.34 -7.25 1.47
CA PRO A 383 19.72 -6.26 2.46
C PRO A 383 18.79 -5.06 2.42
N LEU A 384 18.34 -4.59 3.59
CA LEU A 384 17.58 -3.34 3.70
C LEU A 384 18.51 -2.17 4.02
N GLU A 385 18.21 -0.97 3.52
CA GLU A 385 19.02 0.24 3.76
C GLU A 385 19.28 0.52 5.24
N ASN A 386 18.31 0.24 6.11
CA ASN A 386 18.48 0.41 7.55
C ASN A 386 19.41 -0.63 8.18
N GLU A 387 19.46 -1.85 7.64
CA GLU A 387 20.41 -2.88 8.08
C GLU A 387 21.82 -2.48 7.62
N LEU A 388 21.97 -2.09 6.35
CA LEU A 388 23.23 -1.58 5.79
C LEU A 388 23.73 -0.33 6.52
N PHE A 389 22.82 0.55 6.94
CA PHE A 389 23.16 1.70 7.77
C PHE A 389 23.76 1.28 9.11
N VAL A 390 23.16 0.32 9.82
CA VAL A 390 23.72 -0.18 11.09
C VAL A 390 25.08 -0.85 10.85
N VAL A 391 25.23 -1.60 9.77
CA VAL A 391 26.52 -2.19 9.36
C VAL A 391 27.58 -1.12 9.10
N LYS A 392 27.23 -0.02 8.43
CA LYS A 392 28.11 1.13 8.26
C LYS A 392 28.53 1.74 9.61
N GLN A 393 27.60 1.88 10.56
CA GLN A 393 27.92 2.36 11.91
C GLN A 393 28.85 1.41 12.66
N ILE A 394 28.69 0.09 12.50
CA ILE A 394 29.59 -0.92 13.07
C ILE A 394 31.01 -0.72 12.52
N LEU A 395 31.15 -0.61 11.20
CA LEU A 395 32.44 -0.41 10.55
C LEU A 395 33.10 0.90 11.01
N LEU A 396 32.34 2.00 11.07
CA LEU A 396 32.82 3.29 11.59
C LEU A 396 33.26 3.20 13.07
N THR A 397 32.53 2.43 13.88
CA THR A 397 32.87 2.26 15.30
C THR A 397 34.15 1.44 15.49
N ARG A 398 34.42 0.49 14.57
CA ARG A 398 35.62 -0.35 14.57
C ARG A 398 36.87 0.34 14.02
N ASP A 399 36.71 1.45 13.27
CA ASP A 399 37.80 2.25 12.71
C ASP A 399 37.69 3.72 13.12
N PRO A 400 38.00 4.05 14.38
CA PRO A 400 37.80 5.40 14.93
C PRO A 400 38.71 6.45 14.29
N GLU A 401 39.90 6.04 13.83
CA GLU A 401 40.88 6.92 13.17
C GLU A 401 40.58 7.13 11.68
N ARG A 402 39.52 6.49 11.16
CA ARG A 402 39.09 6.56 9.75
C ARG A 402 40.21 6.20 8.79
N LYS A 403 41.07 5.25 9.18
CA LYS A 403 42.23 4.83 8.38
C LYS A 403 41.81 4.11 7.10
N ASN A 404 40.62 3.52 7.07
CA ASN A 404 40.07 2.83 5.92
C ASN A 404 38.87 3.54 5.32
N VAL A 405 38.81 3.59 3.99
CA VAL A 405 37.61 4.01 3.27
C VAL A 405 36.55 2.91 3.38
N ILE A 406 35.38 3.24 3.93
CA ILE A 406 34.24 2.31 4.01
C ILE A 406 33.46 2.39 2.70
N THR A 407 33.70 1.43 1.81
CA THR A 407 33.00 1.30 0.53
C THR A 407 31.66 0.58 0.69
N GLU A 408 30.75 0.77 -0.27
CA GLU A 408 29.45 0.08 -0.30
C GLU A 408 29.63 -1.44 -0.39
N GLN A 409 30.59 -1.91 -1.18
CA GLN A 409 30.94 -3.32 -1.30
C GLN A 409 31.31 -3.94 0.05
N ARG A 410 32.12 -3.25 0.86
CA ARG A 410 32.52 -3.73 2.20
C ARG A 410 31.36 -3.79 3.18
N ILE A 411 30.42 -2.84 3.09
CA ILE A 411 29.19 -2.87 3.90
C ILE A 411 28.34 -4.08 3.52
N ARG A 412 28.13 -4.32 2.23
CA ARG A 412 27.32 -5.45 1.73
C ARG A 412 27.96 -6.79 2.06
N GLN A 413 29.28 -6.90 1.95
CA GLN A 413 30.04 -8.09 2.33
C GLN A 413 29.89 -8.40 3.82
N LEU A 414 30.09 -7.40 4.70
CA LEU A 414 29.92 -7.62 6.14
C LEU A 414 28.48 -8.02 6.48
N TRP A 415 27.49 -7.44 5.80
CA TRP A 415 26.10 -7.85 5.96
C TRP A 415 25.90 -9.31 5.55
N SER A 416 26.31 -9.72 4.34
CA SER A 416 26.06 -11.08 3.81
C SER A 416 26.74 -12.17 4.63
N THR A 417 27.98 -11.93 5.08
CA THR A 417 28.73 -12.90 5.89
C THR A 417 28.12 -13.12 7.28
N ASN A 418 27.37 -12.16 7.82
CA ASN A 418 26.80 -12.28 9.17
C ASN A 418 25.34 -12.73 9.19
N VAL A 419 24.56 -12.46 8.14
CA VAL A 419 23.12 -12.75 8.16
C VAL A 419 22.82 -14.24 8.23
N VAL A 420 23.62 -15.09 7.56
CA VAL A 420 23.43 -16.55 7.62
C VAL A 420 23.56 -17.05 9.07
N GLU A 421 24.63 -16.64 9.78
CA GLU A 421 24.82 -16.98 11.19
C GLU A 421 23.69 -16.43 12.07
N PHE A 422 23.27 -15.19 11.83
CA PHE A 422 22.16 -14.59 12.57
C PHE A 422 20.86 -15.35 12.34
N MET A 423 20.58 -15.82 11.13
CA MET A 423 19.38 -16.62 10.85
C MET A 423 19.40 -17.95 11.60
N VAL A 424 20.54 -18.64 11.63
CA VAL A 424 20.73 -19.87 12.41
C VAL A 424 20.50 -19.61 13.90
N ASP A 425 21.11 -18.56 14.43
CA ASP A 425 20.99 -18.17 15.84
C ASP A 425 19.55 -17.76 16.19
N ILE A 426 18.87 -17.04 15.32
CA ILE A 426 17.47 -16.63 15.50
C ILE A 426 16.56 -17.86 15.52
N LEU A 427 16.72 -18.79 14.55
CA LEU A 427 15.93 -20.02 14.49
C LEU A 427 16.11 -20.86 15.76
N ARG A 428 17.36 -21.05 16.22
CA ARG A 428 17.66 -21.82 17.43
C ARG A 428 17.23 -21.11 18.72
N LYS A 429 17.59 -19.84 18.90
CA LYS A 429 17.50 -19.13 20.20
C LYS A 429 16.24 -18.30 20.39
N LEU A 430 15.58 -17.85 19.33
CA LEU A 430 14.34 -17.10 19.43
C LEU A 430 13.13 -17.93 19.05
N PHE A 431 13.29 -18.82 18.06
CA PHE A 431 12.21 -19.69 17.60
C PHE A 431 12.23 -21.10 18.19
N MET A 432 13.26 -21.47 18.97
CA MET A 432 13.38 -22.80 19.61
C MET A 432 13.31 -23.97 18.61
N VAL A 433 13.81 -23.74 17.39
CA VAL A 433 13.85 -24.75 16.33
C VAL A 433 15.21 -25.44 16.37
N GLU A 434 15.20 -26.78 16.32
CA GLU A 434 16.40 -27.58 16.21
C GLU A 434 16.89 -27.57 14.76
N LEU A 435 18.21 -27.43 14.58
CA LEU A 435 18.85 -27.40 13.27
C LEU A 435 20.03 -28.37 13.30
N ASP A 436 19.82 -29.57 12.78
CA ASP A 436 20.87 -30.58 12.68
C ASP A 436 21.64 -30.38 11.37
N PRO A 437 22.95 -30.17 11.38
CA PRO A 437 23.72 -30.01 10.15
C PRO A 437 23.69 -31.30 9.32
N VAL A 438 23.61 -31.15 8.00
CA VAL A 438 23.76 -32.26 7.06
C VAL A 438 25.18 -32.18 6.49
N GLU A 439 26.05 -33.12 6.88
CA GLU A 439 27.39 -33.24 6.31
C GLU A 439 27.29 -33.63 4.82
N GLU A 440 28.07 -32.97 3.96
CA GLU A 440 28.19 -33.36 2.56
C GLU A 440 29.08 -34.60 2.47
N GLU A 441 28.59 -35.70 1.88
CA GLU A 441 29.49 -36.76 1.42
C GLU A 441 30.45 -36.16 0.38
N PRO A 442 31.77 -36.41 0.47
CA PRO A 442 32.71 -35.92 -0.52
C PRO A 442 32.32 -36.45 -1.90
N PRO A 443 32.52 -35.66 -2.97
CA PRO A 443 32.14 -36.07 -4.32
C PRO A 443 32.86 -37.38 -4.68
N LYS A 444 32.08 -38.39 -5.07
CA LYS A 444 32.63 -39.64 -5.61
C LYS A 444 33.37 -39.32 -6.90
N ASP A 445 34.64 -39.69 -6.94
CA ASP A 445 35.53 -39.61 -8.10
C ASP A 445 34.85 -40.13 -9.37
N GLU A 446 34.38 -39.22 -10.23
CA GLU A 446 34.12 -39.54 -11.62
C GLU A 446 35.43 -39.48 -12.40
N LYS A 447 35.71 -40.57 -13.10
CA LYS A 447 36.95 -40.89 -13.79
C LYS A 447 37.41 -39.76 -14.71
N LYS A 448 38.70 -39.43 -14.56
CA LYS A 448 39.53 -38.72 -15.54
C LYS A 448 39.25 -39.19 -16.97
N THR A 449 38.92 -38.26 -17.84
CA THR A 449 39.38 -38.27 -19.23
C THR A 449 40.01 -36.92 -19.51
N ASP A 450 41.31 -36.98 -19.82
CA ASP A 450 42.18 -35.88 -20.17
C ASP A 450 41.65 -35.10 -21.38
N GLU A 451 41.64 -33.77 -21.31
CA GLU A 451 42.14 -32.94 -22.41
C GLU A 451 42.50 -31.54 -21.90
N LYS A 452 43.76 -31.16 -22.17
CA LYS A 452 44.42 -29.90 -21.79
C LYS A 452 43.76 -28.69 -22.44
N LEU A 453 43.45 -27.63 -21.68
CA LEU A 453 43.54 -26.23 -22.15
C LEU A 453 43.34 -25.17 -21.05
N SER A 454 44.37 -24.34 -20.86
CA SER A 454 44.45 -23.01 -20.20
C SER A 454 44.45 -22.91 -18.66
N ASP A 455 45.65 -22.81 -18.09
CA ASP A 455 45.99 -22.55 -16.67
C ASP A 455 45.67 -21.12 -16.18
N THR A 456 44.63 -20.45 -16.70
CA THR A 456 44.26 -19.08 -16.26
C THR A 456 42.79 -18.94 -15.84
N LEU A 457 42.01 -20.02 -15.97
CA LEU A 457 40.62 -20.08 -15.51
C LEU A 457 40.44 -21.00 -14.28
N GLN A 458 41.40 -21.89 -14.00
CA GLN A 458 41.31 -22.86 -12.91
C GLN A 458 41.57 -22.27 -11.52
N GLU A 459 42.44 -21.26 -11.39
CA GLU A 459 42.61 -20.57 -10.09
C GLU A 459 41.39 -19.73 -9.71
N ALA A 460 40.70 -19.12 -10.69
CA ALA A 460 39.48 -18.36 -10.48
C ALA A 460 38.25 -19.26 -10.21
N GLU A 461 38.17 -20.45 -10.84
CA GLU A 461 37.11 -21.43 -10.56
C GLU A 461 37.29 -22.13 -9.21
N VAL A 462 38.53 -22.38 -8.77
CA VAL A 462 38.82 -22.92 -7.44
C VAL A 462 38.54 -21.88 -6.34
N GLU A 463 38.93 -20.62 -6.51
CA GLU A 463 38.54 -19.53 -5.58
C GLU A 463 37.02 -19.29 -5.57
N ALA A 464 36.33 -19.34 -6.72
CA ALA A 464 34.88 -19.18 -6.78
C ALA A 464 34.11 -20.37 -6.19
N SER A 465 34.64 -21.59 -6.35
CA SER A 465 34.13 -22.82 -5.71
C SER A 465 34.27 -22.76 -4.19
N ASP A 466 35.42 -22.33 -3.68
CA ASP A 466 35.67 -22.20 -2.25
C ASP A 466 34.85 -21.06 -1.61
N LEU A 467 34.64 -19.95 -2.32
CA LEU A 467 33.73 -18.87 -1.88
C LEU A 467 32.24 -19.27 -1.92
N ALA A 468 31.83 -20.08 -2.91
CA ALA A 468 30.47 -20.61 -3.03
C ALA A 468 30.17 -21.68 -1.97
N SER A 469 31.17 -22.48 -1.60
CA SER A 469 31.12 -23.47 -0.51
C SER A 469 31.01 -22.80 0.88
N MET A 470 31.68 -21.66 1.11
CA MET A 470 31.67 -20.97 2.41
C MET A 470 30.30 -20.42 2.88
N HIS A 471 29.32 -20.25 1.99
CA HIS A 471 28.09 -19.51 2.30
C HIS A 471 26.80 -20.30 2.13
N LYS A 472 26.92 -21.63 1.97
CA LYS A 472 25.80 -22.55 1.82
C LYS A 472 25.77 -23.50 3.00
N LYS A 473 24.67 -23.52 3.76
CA LYS A 473 24.47 -24.39 4.91
C LYS A 473 23.17 -25.17 4.79
N ARG A 474 23.27 -26.49 4.85
CA ARG A 474 22.10 -27.38 4.86
C ARG A 474 21.85 -27.91 6.27
N PHE A 475 20.58 -27.90 6.66
CA PHE A 475 20.14 -28.38 7.96
C PHE A 475 18.90 -29.25 7.82
N ILE A 476 18.71 -30.18 8.74
CA ILE A 476 17.38 -30.72 9.04
C ILE A 476 16.76 -29.84 10.12
N MET A 477 15.71 -29.11 9.74
CA MET A 477 14.97 -28.23 10.63
C MET A 477 13.84 -28.99 11.31
N THR A 478 13.96 -29.18 12.61
CA THR A 478 12.98 -29.89 13.44
C THR A 478 12.31 -28.93 14.41
N CYS A 479 10.98 -28.91 14.41
CA CYS A 479 10.18 -28.12 15.33
C CYS A 479 9.12 -29.02 15.95
N GLU A 480 8.94 -28.95 17.27
CA GLU A 480 7.99 -29.82 17.99
C GLU A 480 6.71 -29.10 18.44
N ARG A 481 6.79 -27.78 18.62
CA ARG A 481 5.75 -26.94 19.25
C ARG A 481 5.56 -25.64 18.49
N GLN A 482 4.35 -25.07 18.59
CA GLN A 482 4.01 -23.78 18.01
C GLN A 482 4.96 -22.71 18.57
N VAL A 483 5.35 -21.76 17.74
CA VAL A 483 6.23 -20.65 18.14
C VAL A 483 5.45 -19.35 18.10
N PHE A 484 4.53 -19.14 19.04
CA PHE A 484 3.77 -17.89 19.05
C PHE A 484 4.61 -16.72 19.58
N ILE A 485 5.13 -15.93 18.66
CA ILE A 485 5.66 -14.61 18.98
C ILE A 485 4.52 -13.59 18.93
N ALA A 486 3.55 -13.72 19.83
CA ALA A 486 2.56 -12.68 20.08
C ALA A 486 3.21 -11.57 20.90
N ARG A 487 3.99 -10.70 20.24
CA ARG A 487 4.63 -9.53 20.85
C ARG A 487 4.24 -8.27 20.09
N LYS A 488 3.66 -7.29 20.79
CA LYS A 488 3.23 -6.01 20.18
C LYS A 488 4.42 -5.22 19.58
N ARG A 489 5.64 -5.35 20.15
CA ARG A 489 6.91 -4.80 19.59
C ARG A 489 8.12 -5.63 20.09
N ILE A 490 8.88 -6.25 19.19
CA ILE A 490 10.23 -6.80 19.49
C ILE A 490 11.23 -5.64 19.36
N LYS A 491 11.97 -5.33 20.43
CA LYS A 491 13.00 -4.29 20.43
C LYS A 491 14.27 -4.86 21.03
N ILE A 492 15.24 -5.14 20.18
CA ILE A 492 16.58 -5.61 20.55
C ILE A 492 17.56 -4.55 20.08
N THR A 493 18.24 -3.91 21.02
CA THR A 493 19.24 -2.86 20.76
C THR A 493 20.60 -3.18 21.36
N ASN A 494 20.66 -4.14 22.27
CA ASN A 494 21.88 -4.56 22.96
C ASN A 494 21.76 -6.02 23.43
N GLU A 495 22.85 -6.57 23.95
CA GLU A 495 22.96 -7.98 24.35
C GLU A 495 22.04 -8.36 25.52
N ALA A 496 21.78 -7.45 26.46
CA ALA A 496 20.88 -7.71 27.58
C ALA A 496 19.43 -7.87 27.10
N GLU A 497 18.98 -7.00 26.18
CA GLU A 497 17.66 -7.11 25.56
C GLU A 497 17.54 -8.38 24.70
N LEU A 498 18.61 -8.78 23.98
CA LEU A 498 18.62 -10.04 23.25
C LEU A 498 18.44 -11.23 24.20
N LYS A 499 19.17 -11.23 25.33
CA LYS A 499 19.06 -12.28 26.35
C LYS A 499 17.65 -12.35 26.95
N GLN A 500 17.07 -11.19 27.29
CA GLN A 500 15.70 -11.11 27.78
C GLN A 500 14.70 -11.68 26.75
N GLU A 501 14.86 -11.38 25.47
CA GLU A 501 13.99 -11.90 24.42
C GLU A 501 14.08 -13.44 24.30
N ILE A 502 15.29 -13.99 24.42
CA ILE A 502 15.55 -15.45 24.45
C ILE A 502 14.89 -16.09 25.66
N ASP A 503 15.03 -15.51 26.85
CA ASP A 503 14.46 -16.05 28.08
C ASP A 503 12.92 -16.06 28.03
N ILE A 504 12.30 -15.02 27.45
CA ILE A 504 10.85 -15.00 27.22
C ILE A 504 10.43 -16.11 26.24
N SER A 505 11.20 -16.36 25.18
CA SER A 505 10.91 -17.44 24.24
C SER A 505 10.98 -18.81 24.92
N LYS A 506 11.99 -19.04 25.78
CA LYS A 506 12.11 -20.26 26.60
C LYS A 506 10.93 -20.44 27.55
N GLN A 507 10.56 -19.41 28.32
CA GLN A 507 9.46 -19.47 29.28
C GLN A 507 8.11 -19.80 28.64
N ARG A 508 7.90 -19.40 27.38
CA ARG A 508 6.66 -19.66 26.64
C ARG A 508 6.64 -21.02 25.96
N TRP A 509 7.81 -21.62 25.72
CA TRP A 509 7.93 -22.87 24.96
C TRP A 509 7.07 -24.00 25.53
N ASP A 510 7.11 -24.19 26.85
CA ASP A 510 6.36 -25.26 27.53
C ASP A 510 4.84 -25.07 27.46
N ARG A 511 4.38 -23.82 27.26
CA ARG A 511 2.96 -23.45 27.18
C ARG A 511 2.40 -23.49 25.76
N ASN A 512 3.26 -23.69 24.75
CA ASN A 512 2.83 -23.70 23.36
C ASN A 512 2.28 -25.08 22.95
N HIS A 513 1.21 -25.08 22.14
CA HIS A 513 0.63 -26.30 21.57
C HIS A 513 1.61 -27.01 20.63
N ALA A 514 1.37 -28.27 20.29
CA ALA A 514 2.21 -29.01 19.36
C ALA A 514 2.18 -28.42 17.93
N LEU A 515 3.34 -28.31 17.29
CA LEU A 515 3.50 -27.98 15.87
C LEU A 515 4.71 -28.74 15.35
N ARG A 516 4.46 -29.94 14.85
CA ARG A 516 5.52 -30.88 14.52
C ARG A 516 5.83 -30.85 13.05
N PHE A 517 7.06 -30.52 12.70
CA PHE A 517 7.61 -30.76 11.37
C PHE A 517 9.10 -31.06 11.45
N LYS A 518 9.59 -31.82 10.46
CA LYS A 518 11.00 -32.11 10.24
C LYS A 518 11.24 -31.99 8.75
N THR A 519 11.98 -30.97 8.33
CA THR A 519 12.14 -30.62 6.91
C THR A 519 13.59 -30.21 6.62
N PRO A 520 14.21 -30.73 5.55
CA PRO A 520 15.50 -30.22 5.11
C PRO A 520 15.38 -28.75 4.67
N ILE A 521 16.32 -27.91 5.08
CA ILE A 521 16.40 -26.52 4.65
C ILE A 521 17.81 -26.22 4.14
N GLU A 522 17.91 -25.25 3.26
CA GLU A 522 19.18 -24.69 2.81
C GLU A 522 19.17 -23.18 3.00
N LEU A 523 20.21 -22.67 3.66
CA LEU A 523 20.51 -21.24 3.75
C LEU A 523 21.71 -20.95 2.85
N ALA A 524 21.54 -20.07 1.87
CA ALA A 524 22.58 -19.73 0.91
C ALA A 524 22.66 -18.22 0.69
N VAL A 525 23.85 -17.69 0.44
CA VAL A 525 24.00 -16.34 -0.12
C VAL A 525 23.99 -16.45 -1.64
N ALA A 526 23.05 -15.78 -2.30
CA ALA A 526 22.94 -15.74 -3.75
C ALA A 526 22.60 -14.32 -4.21
N ASP A 527 23.30 -13.82 -5.23
CA ASP A 527 23.05 -12.51 -5.85
C ASP A 527 22.92 -11.33 -4.84
N GLY A 528 23.77 -11.31 -3.83
CA GLY A 528 23.76 -10.26 -2.80
C GLY A 528 22.57 -10.31 -1.83
N ALA A 529 21.81 -11.42 -1.79
CA ALA A 529 20.75 -11.68 -0.83
C ALA A 529 20.99 -13.02 -0.11
N VAL A 530 20.33 -13.21 1.03
CA VAL A 530 20.28 -14.53 1.69
C VAL A 530 19.00 -15.23 1.29
N GLU A 531 19.09 -16.49 0.88
CA GLU A 531 17.96 -17.32 0.49
C GLU A 531 17.77 -18.46 1.48
N LEU A 532 16.52 -18.68 1.90
CA LEU A 532 16.07 -19.87 2.60
C LEU A 532 15.29 -20.73 1.61
N ARG A 533 15.81 -21.92 1.30
CA ARG A 533 15.26 -22.84 0.30
C ARG A 533 14.70 -24.08 0.98
N LEU A 534 13.52 -24.51 0.55
CA LEU A 534 12.88 -25.75 0.97
C LEU A 534 12.77 -26.74 -0.22
N PRO A 535 12.75 -28.05 0.06
CA PRO A 535 12.43 -29.09 -0.91
C PRO A 535 11.08 -28.87 -1.62
N GLU A 536 10.93 -29.46 -2.81
CA GLU A 536 9.72 -29.33 -3.64
C GLU A 536 8.49 -30.10 -3.11
N ASP A 537 8.72 -31.11 -2.28
CA ASP A 537 7.71 -32.07 -1.79
C ASP A 537 6.91 -31.56 -0.57
N GLN A 538 7.03 -30.28 -0.23
CA GLN A 538 6.41 -29.73 0.98
C GLN A 538 4.89 -29.58 0.83
N ARG A 539 4.16 -30.01 1.88
CA ARG A 539 2.70 -29.91 1.93
C ARG A 539 2.27 -28.44 1.90
N LYS A 540 1.39 -28.09 0.95
CA LYS A 540 0.86 -26.72 0.76
C LYS A 540 0.20 -26.12 2.01
N ASN A 541 -0.39 -26.95 2.87
CA ASN A 541 -1.09 -26.56 4.11
C ASN A 541 -0.58 -27.37 5.33
N GLY A 542 0.72 -27.28 5.63
CA GLY A 542 1.36 -28.06 6.70
C GLY A 542 1.85 -27.24 7.90
N PRO A 543 2.28 -27.91 8.99
CA PRO A 543 2.86 -27.27 10.19
C PRO A 543 4.04 -26.34 9.88
N LEU A 544 4.89 -26.70 8.91
CA LEU A 544 5.99 -25.86 8.43
C LEU A 544 5.49 -24.55 7.82
N ARG A 545 4.45 -24.62 6.98
CA ARG A 545 3.86 -23.43 6.35
C ARG A 545 3.27 -22.49 7.38
N LEU A 546 2.58 -23.06 8.38
CA LEU A 546 2.05 -22.29 9.51
C LEU A 546 3.18 -21.60 10.29
N PHE A 547 4.28 -22.29 10.59
CA PHE A 547 5.45 -21.70 11.23
C PHE A 547 6.06 -20.57 10.40
N MET A 548 6.26 -20.79 9.10
CA MET A 548 6.85 -19.80 8.20
C MET A 548 6.00 -18.53 8.12
N ASP A 549 4.71 -18.65 7.81
CA ASP A 549 3.85 -17.51 7.52
C ASP A 549 3.42 -16.74 8.77
N THR A 550 3.19 -17.43 9.89
CA THR A 550 2.61 -16.78 11.09
C THR A 550 3.66 -16.37 12.12
N CYS A 551 4.85 -16.96 12.06
CA CYS A 551 5.87 -16.77 13.09
C CYS A 551 7.17 -16.23 12.49
N PHE A 552 7.81 -17.00 11.59
CA PHE A 552 9.15 -16.69 11.12
C PHE A 552 9.18 -15.41 10.27
N LEU A 553 8.41 -15.34 9.19
CA LEU A 553 8.44 -14.22 8.24
C LEU A 553 7.94 -12.91 8.84
N VAL A 554 7.03 -12.97 9.81
CA VAL A 554 6.49 -11.79 10.51
C VAL A 554 7.56 -11.06 11.34
N HIS A 555 8.52 -11.80 11.89
CA HIS A 555 9.46 -11.27 12.90
C HIS A 555 10.93 -11.28 12.47
N ILE A 556 11.32 -12.10 11.49
CA ILE A 556 12.73 -12.31 11.09
C ILE A 556 13.47 -10.99 10.81
N ARG A 557 12.84 -10.03 10.14
CA ARG A 557 13.47 -8.72 9.85
C ARG A 557 13.73 -7.87 11.10
N LYS A 558 12.85 -7.94 12.09
CA LYS A 558 13.06 -7.25 13.38
C LYS A 558 14.20 -7.91 14.16
N CYS A 559 14.25 -9.24 14.16
CA CYS A 559 15.31 -10.01 14.80
C CYS A 559 16.67 -9.75 14.15
N LEU A 560 16.77 -9.82 12.81
CA LEU A 560 18.00 -9.53 12.06
C LEU A 560 18.54 -8.14 12.37
N LYS A 561 17.67 -7.12 12.33
CA LYS A 561 18.03 -5.76 12.74
C LYS A 561 18.55 -5.70 14.19
N GLY A 562 17.91 -6.44 15.09
CA GLY A 562 18.31 -6.57 16.49
C GLY A 562 19.72 -7.12 16.67
N TYR A 563 20.06 -8.19 15.95
CA TYR A 563 21.40 -8.78 15.98
C TYR A 563 22.47 -7.81 15.48
N PHE A 564 22.18 -7.02 14.43
CA PHE A 564 23.08 -5.94 14.01
C PHE A 564 23.25 -4.85 15.09
N TYR A 565 22.20 -4.46 15.81
CA TYR A 565 22.36 -3.54 16.94
C TYR A 565 23.17 -4.15 18.09
N VAL A 566 23.01 -5.43 18.38
CA VAL A 566 23.85 -6.13 19.37
C VAL A 566 25.31 -6.09 18.95
N MET A 567 25.60 -6.36 17.67
CA MET A 567 26.96 -6.25 17.13
C MET A 567 27.52 -4.81 17.24
N LEU A 568 26.70 -3.79 16.98
CA LEU A 568 27.07 -2.38 17.16
C LEU A 568 27.35 -2.05 18.63
N SER A 569 26.46 -2.46 19.54
CA SER A 569 26.62 -2.26 20.98
C SER A 569 27.91 -2.90 21.50
N LYS A 570 28.25 -4.11 21.03
CA LYS A 570 29.53 -4.76 21.35
C LYS A 570 30.74 -3.96 20.84
N ALA A 571 30.68 -3.46 19.60
CA ALA A 571 31.74 -2.63 19.05
C ALA A 571 31.92 -1.32 19.85
N GLN A 572 30.83 -0.69 20.27
CA GLN A 572 30.85 0.53 21.09
C GLN A 572 31.44 0.28 22.47
N ARG A 573 31.06 -0.81 23.15
CA ARG A 573 31.63 -1.17 24.46
C ARG A 573 33.13 -1.42 24.37
N LYS A 574 33.57 -2.23 23.41
CA LYS A 574 34.99 -2.52 23.19
C LYS A 574 35.82 -1.24 22.99
N ARG A 575 35.25 -0.23 22.33
CA ARG A 575 35.87 1.09 22.15
C ARG A 575 35.95 1.89 23.45
N ILE A 576 34.89 1.87 24.26
CA ILE A 576 34.89 2.56 25.57
C ILE A 576 35.96 1.93 26.47
N ASP A 577 36.03 0.60 26.50
CA ASP A 577 37.01 -0.14 27.30
C ASP A 577 38.45 0.17 26.85
N SER A 578 38.72 0.23 25.53
CA SER A 578 40.04 0.59 25.02
C SER A 578 40.42 2.05 25.30
N THR A 579 39.44 2.96 25.30
CA THR A 579 39.67 4.39 25.61
C THR A 579 39.94 4.57 27.10
N ASN A 580 39.22 3.85 27.97
CA ASN A 580 39.44 3.88 29.41
C ASN A 580 40.78 3.26 29.80
N GLN A 581 41.22 2.19 29.14
CA GLN A 581 42.57 1.61 29.33
C GLN A 581 43.69 2.57 28.93
N GLN A 582 43.55 3.26 27.78
CA GLN A 582 44.51 4.31 27.40
C GLN A 582 44.54 5.47 28.40
N ALA A 583 43.38 5.87 28.93
CA ALA A 583 43.32 6.93 29.95
C ALA A 583 43.99 6.53 31.27
N THR A 584 43.80 5.28 31.73
CA THR A 584 44.46 4.77 32.94
C THR A 584 45.98 4.64 32.79
N ASP A 585 46.47 4.23 31.62
CA ASP A 585 47.90 4.12 31.33
C ASP A 585 48.58 5.51 31.20
N THR A 586 47.84 6.54 30.79
CA THR A 586 48.36 7.92 30.70
C THR A 586 48.42 8.61 32.06
N THR A 587 47.62 8.18 33.04
CA THR A 587 47.66 8.68 34.44
C THR A 587 48.62 7.92 35.35
N ALA A 588 49.16 6.78 34.90
CA ALA A 588 50.10 5.95 35.65
C ALA A 588 51.58 6.18 35.24
N ASN A 589 51.82 6.93 34.16
CA ASN A 589 53.11 7.55 33.81
C ASN A 589 53.13 9.01 34.25
#